data_AF-A0A4P6K4W5-F1
#
_entry.id   AF-A0A4P6K4W5-F1
#
_cell.length_a   1.000
_cell.length_b   1.000
_cell.length_c   1.000
_cell.angle_alpha   90.00
_cell.angle_beta   90.00
_cell.angle_gamma   90.00
#
_symmetry.space_group_name_H-M   'P 1'
#
loop_
_entity.id
_entity.type
_entity.pdbx_description
1 polymer ?
#
loop_
_entity_poly.entity_id
_entity_poly.type
_entity_poly.pdbx_seq_one_letter_code
_entity_poly.pdbx_strand_id
1 'polypeptide(L)'
;MYTIRRWKLFFGFFTFILTLNAITLAVLKSHLIAIPIGLIAGLLIDSAYHFLRPSLARKEHFRILIALVPTIWLITYTIVLSVVYGSVWSMHMLVGSVVVTGMLAWLISGLMYLPPLPTAASLEEQ
;
A
#
# COMPACT_ATOMS: atom_id res chain seq x y z
N MET A 1 -1.35 -21.07 -14.98
CA MET A 1 -1.03 -20.18 -13.83
C MET A 1 0.48 -19.86 -13.65
N TYR A 2 1.34 -20.03 -14.67
CA TYR A 2 2.79 -19.71 -14.58
C TYR A 2 3.18 -18.33 -15.13
N THR A 3 2.26 -17.62 -15.80
CA THR A 3 2.58 -16.42 -16.61
C THR A 3 2.63 -15.12 -15.80
N ILE A 4 1.95 -15.03 -14.65
CA ILE A 4 1.91 -13.81 -13.81
C ILE A 4 3.23 -13.60 -13.04
N ARG A 5 4.09 -14.62 -12.99
CA ARG A 5 5.28 -14.66 -12.11
C ARG A 5 6.49 -13.85 -12.58
N ARG A 6 6.40 -13.12 -13.71
CA ARG A 6 7.57 -12.47 -14.35
C ARG A 6 7.58 -10.94 -14.33
N TRP A 7 6.49 -10.29 -13.92
CA TRP A 7 6.44 -8.84 -13.95
C TRP A 7 7.11 -8.27 -12.69
N LYS A 8 8.41 -8.00 -12.80
CA LYS A 8 9.07 -7.02 -11.93
C LYS A 8 8.54 -5.66 -12.32
N LEU A 9 7.99 -4.93 -11.36
CA LEU A 9 7.51 -3.58 -11.60
C LEU A 9 8.72 -2.68 -11.85
N PHE A 10 8.62 -1.80 -12.85
CA PHE A 10 9.64 -0.78 -13.08
C PHE A 10 9.57 0.26 -11.94
N PHE A 11 10.72 0.84 -11.60
CA PHE A 11 10.76 1.95 -10.66
C PHE A 11 9.97 3.14 -11.22
N GLY A 12 8.98 3.63 -10.48
CA GLY A 12 8.07 4.69 -10.94
C GLY A 12 6.67 4.20 -11.29
N PHE A 13 6.41 2.89 -11.23
CA PHE A 13 5.08 2.35 -11.53
C PHE A 13 4.01 2.86 -10.55
N PHE A 14 4.32 2.86 -9.25
CA PHE A 14 3.37 3.33 -8.23
C PHE A 14 3.18 4.84 -8.32
N THR A 15 4.26 5.59 -8.54
CA THR A 15 4.21 7.03 -8.84
C THR A 15 3.32 7.32 -10.02
N PHE A 16 3.48 6.59 -11.13
CA PHE A 16 2.68 6.80 -12.32
C PHE A 16 1.19 6.55 -12.06
N ILE A 17 0.83 5.40 -11.48
CA ILE A 17 -0.58 5.06 -11.24
C ILE A 17 -1.24 6.00 -10.23
N LEU A 18 -0.57 6.30 -9.11
CA LEU A 18 -1.13 7.18 -8.09
C LEU A 18 -1.24 8.63 -8.58
N THR A 19 -0.25 9.12 -9.31
CA THR A 19 -0.32 10.46 -9.90
C THR A 19 -1.40 10.54 -10.98
N LEU A 20 -1.51 9.52 -11.83
CA LEU A 20 -2.57 9.46 -12.84
C LEU A 20 -3.96 9.46 -12.19
N ASN A 21 -4.17 8.65 -11.15
CA ASN A 21 -5.41 8.66 -10.36
C ASN A 21 -5.67 10.03 -9.72
N ALA A 22 -4.64 10.67 -9.18
CA ALA A 22 -4.74 12.00 -8.60
C ALA A 22 -5.07 13.09 -9.62
N ILE A 23 -4.54 13.01 -10.85
CA ILE A 23 -4.91 13.89 -11.97
C ILE A 23 -6.40 13.73 -12.28
N THR A 24 -6.91 12.50 -12.35
CA THR A 24 -8.35 12.25 -12.52
C THR A 24 -9.15 12.94 -11.42
N LEU A 25 -8.74 12.79 -10.16
CA LEU A 25 -9.41 13.42 -9.02
C LEU A 25 -9.37 14.96 -9.12
N ALA A 26 -8.24 15.52 -9.53
CA ALA A 26 -8.05 16.95 -9.72
C ALA A 26 -8.97 17.51 -10.81
N VAL A 27 -9.14 16.79 -11.93
CA VAL A 27 -10.04 17.20 -13.02
C VAL A 27 -11.51 17.09 -12.60
N LEU A 28 -11.91 16.00 -11.94
CA LEU A 28 -13.31 15.76 -11.59
C LEU A 28 -13.81 16.61 -10.41
N LYS A 29 -12.94 16.92 -9.45
CA LYS A 29 -13.33 17.55 -8.17
C LYS A 29 -12.59 18.87 -7.90
N SER A 30 -11.77 19.36 -8.83
CA SER A 30 -10.93 20.57 -8.67
C SER A 30 -9.98 20.51 -7.46
N HIS A 31 -9.64 19.30 -6.99
CA HIS A 31 -8.68 19.09 -5.89
C HIS A 31 -7.26 18.97 -6.44
N LEU A 32 -6.67 20.10 -6.83
CA LEU A 32 -5.29 20.15 -7.34
C LEU A 32 -4.26 19.58 -6.34
N ILE A 33 -4.57 19.63 -5.04
CA ILE A 33 -3.73 19.08 -3.97
C ILE A 33 -3.57 17.56 -4.03
N ALA A 34 -4.46 16.84 -4.73
CA ALA A 34 -4.34 15.39 -4.89
C ALA A 34 -3.06 15.02 -5.67
N ILE A 35 -2.64 15.84 -6.63
CA ILE A 35 -1.48 15.57 -7.51
C ILE A 35 -0.18 15.45 -6.69
N PRO A 36 0.22 16.44 -5.87
CA PRO A 36 1.42 16.30 -5.06
C PRO A 36 1.33 15.15 -4.04
N ILE A 37 0.14 14.85 -3.51
CA ILE A 37 -0.05 13.69 -2.61
C ILE A 37 0.24 12.39 -3.36
N GLY A 38 -0.34 12.19 -4.54
CA GLY A 38 -0.12 11.00 -5.37
C GLY A 38 1.34 10.83 -5.78
N LEU A 39 2.00 11.93 -6.13
CA LEU A 39 3.39 11.95 -6.55
C LEU A 39 4.35 11.60 -5.40
N ILE A 40 4.19 12.24 -4.23
CA ILE A 40 5.04 11.97 -3.05
C ILE A 40 4.81 10.55 -2.53
N ALA A 41 3.55 10.14 -2.37
CA ALA A 41 3.22 8.80 -1.88
C ALA A 41 3.75 7.73 -2.83
N GLY A 42 3.58 7.93 -4.14
CA GLY A 42 4.08 7.00 -5.14
C GLY A 42 5.60 6.87 -5.15
N LEU A 43 6.34 7.98 -5.03
CA LEU A 43 7.81 7.94 -4.96
C LEU A 43 8.30 7.20 -3.71
N LEU A 44 7.65 7.41 -2.57
CA LEU A 44 7.95 6.70 -1.33
C LEU A 44 7.67 5.19 -1.45
N ILE A 45 6.57 4.82 -2.10
CA ILE A 45 6.22 3.42 -2.35
C ILE A 45 7.19 2.78 -3.35
N ASP A 46 7.53 3.46 -4.45
CA ASP A 46 8.51 2.97 -5.43
C ASP A 46 9.89 2.78 -4.80
N SER A 47 10.29 3.69 -3.90
CA SER A 47 11.51 3.58 -3.10
C SER A 47 11.45 2.35 -2.19
N ALA A 48 10.36 2.19 -1.42
CA ALA A 48 10.16 1.02 -0.57
C ALA A 48 10.17 -0.29 -1.39
N TYR A 49 9.53 -0.31 -2.56
CA TYR A 49 9.54 -1.45 -3.48
C TYR A 49 10.96 -1.78 -3.96
N HIS A 50 11.74 -0.76 -4.33
CA HIS A 50 13.11 -0.93 -4.81
C HIS A 50 14.07 -1.41 -3.71
N PHE A 51 13.90 -0.93 -2.48
CA PHE A 51 14.72 -1.34 -1.33
C PHE A 51 14.35 -2.76 -0.85
N LEU A 52 13.06 -3.05 -0.67
CA LEU A 52 12.62 -4.35 -0.14
C LEU A 52 12.73 -5.47 -1.17
N ARG A 53 12.69 -5.14 -2.47
CA ARG A 53 12.73 -6.11 -3.59
C ARG A 53 11.81 -7.31 -3.32
N PRO A 54 10.53 -7.08 -3.02
CA PRO A 54 9.63 -8.14 -2.56
C PRO A 54 9.61 -9.32 -3.55
N SER A 55 9.68 -10.55 -3.05
CA SER A 55 9.58 -11.74 -3.87
C SER A 55 8.70 -12.78 -3.18
N LEU A 56 8.05 -13.65 -3.95
CA LEU A 56 7.22 -14.73 -3.40
C LEU A 56 8.02 -15.71 -2.53
N ALA A 57 9.35 -15.78 -2.73
CA ALA A 57 10.26 -16.54 -1.87
C ALA A 57 10.55 -15.83 -0.53
N ARG A 58 10.36 -14.51 -0.46
CA ARG A 58 10.60 -13.67 0.72
C ARG A 58 9.28 -13.11 1.25
N LYS A 59 8.45 -14.01 1.82
CA LYS A 59 7.11 -13.70 2.36
C LYS A 59 7.12 -12.45 3.25
N GLU A 60 8.09 -12.33 4.16
CA GLU A 60 8.19 -11.18 5.07
C GLU A 60 8.37 -9.84 4.36
N HIS A 61 9.20 -9.78 3.31
CA HIS A 61 9.41 -8.53 2.56
C HIS A 61 8.15 -8.12 1.79
N PHE A 62 7.38 -9.09 1.31
CA PHE A 62 6.10 -8.84 0.66
C PHE A 62 5.05 -8.33 1.66
N ARG A 63 5.01 -8.91 2.87
CA ARG A 63 4.12 -8.47 3.96
C ARG A 63 4.40 -7.05 4.40
N ILE A 64 5.68 -6.71 4.59
CA ILE A 64 6.09 -5.35 4.94
C ILE A 64 5.66 -4.37 3.85
N LEU A 65 5.86 -4.71 2.57
CA LEU A 65 5.42 -3.82 1.50
C LEU A 65 3.89 -3.62 1.50
N ILE A 66 3.10 -4.69 1.68
CA ILE A 66 1.63 -4.59 1.73
C ILE A 66 1.19 -3.65 2.87
N ALA A 67 1.84 -3.72 4.03
CA ALA A 67 1.54 -2.83 5.15
C ALA A 67 2.02 -1.39 4.89
N LEU A 68 3.17 -1.22 4.24
CA LEU A 68 3.75 0.09 3.96
C LEU A 68 2.92 0.90 2.97
N VAL A 69 2.39 0.29 1.90
CA VAL A 69 1.64 1.01 0.85
C VAL A 69 0.51 1.89 1.40
N PRO A 70 -0.49 1.37 2.15
CA PRO A 70 -1.57 2.19 2.69
C PRO A 70 -1.09 3.12 3.81
N THR A 71 -0.06 2.73 4.57
CA THR A 71 0.55 3.56 5.62
C THR A 71 1.21 4.81 5.03
N ILE A 72 2.04 4.65 4.00
CA ILE A 72 2.70 5.75 3.28
C ILE A 72 1.66 6.67 2.66
N TRP A 73 0.62 6.11 2.04
CA TRP A 73 -0.45 6.90 1.45
C TRP A 73 -1.14 7.78 2.51
N LEU A 74 -1.53 7.21 3.65
CA LEU A 74 -2.22 7.93 4.71
C LEU A 74 -1.33 8.99 5.38
N ILE A 75 -0.07 8.66 5.65
CA ILE A 75 0.91 9.62 6.18
C ILE A 75 1.07 10.80 5.22
N THR A 76 1.28 10.52 3.94
CA THR A 76 1.47 11.57 2.93
C THR A 76 0.23 12.46 2.84
N TYR A 77 -0.95 11.85 2.76
CA TYR A 77 -2.22 12.55 2.70
C TYR A 77 -2.41 13.48 3.91
N THR A 78 -2.24 12.95 5.13
CA THR A 78 -2.47 13.70 6.37
C THR A 78 -1.45 14.81 6.58
N ILE A 79 -0.17 14.60 6.26
CA ILE A 79 0.87 15.63 6.34
C ILE A 79 0.56 16.76 5.35
N VAL A 80 0.30 16.44 4.08
CA VAL A 80 0.04 17.46 3.06
C VAL A 80 -1.20 18.27 3.41
N LEU A 81 -2.29 17.63 3.83
CA LEU A 81 -3.50 18.34 4.25
C LEU A 81 -3.22 19.24 5.47
N SER A 82 -2.48 18.75 6.46
CA SER A 82 -2.18 19.52 7.66
C SER A 82 -1.32 20.75 7.37
N VAL A 83 -0.41 20.66 6.39
CA VAL A 83 0.43 21.78 5.96
C VAL A 83 -0.37 22.82 5.15
N VAL A 84 -1.29 22.37 4.30
CA VAL A 84 -1.99 23.24 3.35
C VAL A 84 -3.24 23.89 3.95
N TYR A 85 -4.04 23.11 4.68
CA TYR A 85 -5.34 23.53 5.20
C TYR A 85 -5.35 23.66 6.73
N GLY A 86 -4.25 23.32 7.39
CA GLY A 86 -4.23 23.10 8.84
C GLY A 86 -4.81 21.73 9.21
N SER A 87 -4.48 21.26 10.41
CA SER A 87 -4.99 19.97 10.89
C SER A 87 -6.31 20.13 11.63
N VAL A 88 -7.35 19.51 11.11
CA VAL A 88 -8.66 19.41 11.78
C VAL A 88 -8.67 18.29 12.83
N TRP A 89 -7.70 17.37 12.74
CA TRP A 89 -7.63 16.18 13.58
C TRP A 89 -6.57 16.35 14.65
N SER A 90 -6.80 15.77 15.84
CA SER A 90 -5.79 15.79 16.89
C SER A 90 -4.59 14.93 16.50
N MET A 91 -3.40 15.27 17.03
CA MET A 91 -2.18 14.47 16.80
C MET A 91 -2.38 13.01 17.21
N HIS A 92 -3.14 12.76 18.29
CA HIS A 92 -3.47 11.42 18.75
C HIS A 92 -4.30 10.64 17.71
N MET A 93 -5.28 11.29 17.06
CA MET A 93 -6.05 10.63 16.00
C MET A 93 -5.20 10.36 14.76
N LEU A 94 -4.38 11.32 14.33
CA LEU A 94 -3.50 11.12 13.17
C LEU A 94 -2.58 9.92 13.35
N VAL A 95 -1.87 9.88 14.49
CA VAL A 95 -0.96 8.77 14.83
C VAL A 95 -1.75 7.47 14.97
N GLY A 96 -2.88 7.49 15.66
CA GLY A 96 -3.74 6.31 15.83
C GLY A 96 -4.23 5.75 14.49
N SER A 97 -4.70 6.59 13.58
CA SER A 97 -5.16 6.17 12.24
C SER A 97 -4.02 5.55 11.44
N VAL A 98 -2.84 6.16 11.44
CA VAL A 98 -1.65 5.61 10.74
C VAL A 98 -1.29 4.24 11.29
N VAL A 99 -1.24 4.08 12.61
CA VAL A 99 -0.91 2.80 13.26
C VAL A 99 -1.96 1.74 12.93
N VAL A 100 -3.24 2.05 13.08
CA VAL A 100 -4.34 1.10 12.80
C VAL A 100 -4.36 0.70 11.33
N THR A 101 -4.17 1.64 10.40
CA THR A 101 -4.09 1.35 8.96
C THR A 101 -2.94 0.39 8.65
N GLY A 102 -1.75 0.63 9.20
CA GLY A 102 -0.60 -0.26 9.03
C GLY A 102 -0.84 -1.64 9.63
N MET A 103 -1.40 -1.71 10.83
CA MET A 103 -1.74 -2.97 11.51
C MET A 103 -2.77 -3.78 10.73
N LEU A 104 -3.85 -3.14 10.26
CA LEU A 104 -4.89 -3.83 9.49
C LEU A 104 -4.34 -4.35 8.16
N ALA A 105 -3.54 -3.55 7.45
CA ALA A 105 -2.91 -3.98 6.21
C ALA A 105 -1.94 -5.15 6.44
N TRP A 106 -1.20 -5.13 7.55
CA TRP A 106 -0.34 -6.24 7.96
C TRP A 106 -1.13 -7.53 8.25
N LEU A 107 -2.26 -7.43 8.97
CA LEU A 107 -3.14 -8.56 9.28
C LEU A 107 -3.73 -9.17 8.01
N ILE A 108 -4.23 -8.31 7.10
CA ILE A 108 -4.76 -8.74 5.79
C ILE A 108 -3.66 -9.45 4.98
N SER A 109 -2.42 -8.96 5.05
CA SER A 109 -1.30 -9.63 4.40
C SER A 109 -1.04 -11.03 4.94
N GLY A 110 -1.36 -11.31 6.21
CA GLY A 110 -1.27 -12.66 6.78
C GLY A 110 -2.28 -13.63 6.19
N LEU A 111 -3.49 -13.15 5.88
CA LEU A 111 -4.56 -13.95 5.29
C LEU A 111 -4.22 -14.45 3.87
N MET A 112 -3.43 -13.68 3.11
CA MET A 112 -2.97 -14.10 1.77
C MET A 112 -2.08 -15.36 1.77
N TYR A 113 -1.50 -15.73 2.91
CA TYR A 113 -0.59 -16.87 3.03
C TYR A 113 -1.20 -18.07 3.78
N LEU A 114 -2.52 -18.12 3.94
CA LEU A 114 -3.18 -19.25 4.57
C LEU A 114 -2.86 -20.54 3.78
N PRO A 115 -2.40 -21.62 4.45
CA PRO A 115 -2.17 -22.89 3.78
C PRO A 115 -3.48 -23.37 3.12
N PRO A 116 -3.42 -24.05 1.95
CA PRO A 116 -4.60 -24.69 1.39
C PRO A 116 -5.21 -25.61 2.44
N LEU A 117 -6.53 -25.49 2.65
CA LEU A 117 -7.26 -26.42 3.51
C LEU A 117 -6.98 -27.85 3.05
N PRO A 118 -6.73 -28.80 3.97
CA PRO A 118 -6.60 -30.21 3.61
C PRO A 118 -7.82 -30.62 2.79
N THR A 119 -7.58 -31.07 1.55
CA THR A 119 -8.66 -31.58 0.71
C THR A 119 -9.19 -32.85 1.36
N ALA A 120 -10.52 -33.03 1.42
CA ALA A 120 -11.18 -34.14 2.12
C ALA A 120 -10.64 -35.54 1.77
N ALA A 121 -10.01 -35.71 0.59
CA ALA A 121 -9.28 -36.92 0.21
C ALA A 121 -8.17 -37.33 1.20
N SER A 122 -7.58 -36.38 1.94
CA SER A 122 -6.56 -36.65 2.97
C SER A 122 -7.13 -37.07 4.33
N LEU A 123 -8.46 -37.01 4.49
CA LEU A 123 -9.18 -37.45 5.69
C LEU A 123 -9.76 -38.86 5.54
N GLU A 124 -9.82 -39.41 4.32
CA GLU A 124 -10.28 -40.78 4.06
C GLU A 124 -9.15 -41.83 4.12
N GLU A 125 -7.88 -41.39 4.13
CA GLU A 125 -6.70 -42.27 4.26
C GLU A 125 -6.14 -42.39 5.69
N GLN A 126 -6.80 -41.82 6.70
CA GLN A 126 -6.46 -41.95 8.14
C GLN A 126 -7.50 -42.78 8.89
#